data_AF-A0A7C5VDK5-F1
#
_entry.id   AF-A0A7C5VDK5-F1
#
_cell.length_a   1.000
_cell.length_b   1.000
_cell.length_c   1.000
_cell.angle_alpha   90.00
_cell.angle_beta   90.00
_cell.angle_gamma   90.00
#
_symmetry.space_group_name_H-M   'P 1'
#
loop_
_entity.id
_entity.type
_entity.pdbx_description
1 polymer ?
#
loop_
_entity_poly.entity_id
_entity_poly.type
_entity_poly.pdbx_seq_one_letter_code
_entity_poly.pdbx_strand_id
1 'polypeptide(L)'
;MSRLPGFGRRQQNSETPAQRAHWTDSRFRIGCGVAMEQTTQPPQSQFLDVAAMLEQSLPRPAPLRLWQVLGVFLLVVMLSTYLSSRGGQLAATVSALSALTMMGLLAGLVALSMTMVRRARAEQTQLVAIEELVRLRRWPEAAGMLQQMLTRPTRTPQGRAQALIFLTAVLARYNRFEDAIAVQNYLLQTTPLDGGTAHGLRLARVMAMLREDHLFDADRAINELRRQVTRAGRARDEAAAELAGTEPQEPQDPQSLSAGLALIEIYRDVKTGHPAEAIELFNQTLATLREQLGHRVADAWALVARAYDMLGRDAEAAAAYEKATLLQPAVELHRRYPETTTLAEKYLAATAPGPPQGGAA
;
A
#
# COMPACT_ATOMS: atom_id res chain seq x y z
N MET A 1 1.49 26.56 -53.19
CA MET A 1 0.67 25.33 -53.28
C MET A 1 1.49 24.27 -53.99
N SER A 2 2.26 23.48 -53.24
CA SER A 2 3.17 22.49 -53.81
C SER A 2 2.96 21.16 -53.10
N ARG A 3 2.49 20.16 -53.87
CA ARG A 3 2.19 18.79 -53.42
C ARG A 3 3.50 18.05 -53.16
N LEU A 4 3.64 17.43 -51.99
CA LEU A 4 4.66 16.41 -51.71
C LEU A 4 4.07 15.00 -51.91
N PRO A 5 4.82 14.05 -52.49
CA PRO A 5 4.35 12.69 -52.76
C PRO A 5 4.66 11.70 -51.64
N GLY A 6 3.90 10.60 -51.68
CA GLY A 6 3.77 9.54 -50.69
C GLY A 6 5.04 8.85 -50.19
N PHE A 7 4.95 8.42 -48.94
CA PHE A 7 5.75 7.33 -48.38
C PHE A 7 4.84 6.14 -48.09
N GLY A 8 5.25 4.98 -48.61
CA GLY A 8 4.53 3.72 -48.52
C GLY A 8 5.19 2.70 -47.60
N ARG A 9 4.58 1.51 -47.67
CA ARG A 9 4.97 0.17 -47.18
C ARG A 9 4.68 -0.16 -45.71
N ARG A 10 3.49 -0.76 -45.54
CA ARG A 10 3.24 -1.84 -44.57
C ARG A 10 4.24 -2.98 -44.81
N GLN A 11 5.02 -3.33 -43.79
CA GLN A 11 5.63 -4.66 -43.68
C GLN A 11 4.59 -5.61 -43.06
N GLN A 12 4.15 -6.59 -43.84
CA GLN A 12 3.48 -7.78 -43.35
C GLN A 12 4.56 -8.73 -42.82
N ASN A 13 4.55 -8.98 -41.50
CA ASN A 13 5.32 -10.06 -40.90
C ASN A 13 4.60 -11.37 -41.20
N SER A 14 5.26 -12.22 -42.00
CA SER A 14 4.88 -13.61 -42.24
C SER A 14 5.31 -14.47 -41.05
N GLU A 15 4.35 -14.92 -40.26
CA GLU A 15 4.54 -15.95 -39.25
C GLU A 15 4.75 -17.32 -39.93
N THR A 16 5.86 -17.97 -39.60
CA THR A 16 6.22 -19.31 -40.09
C THR A 16 5.75 -20.36 -39.07
N PRO A 17 4.92 -21.35 -39.45
CA PRO A 17 4.46 -22.40 -38.54
C PRO A 17 5.32 -23.65 -38.70
N ALA A 18 6.40 -23.78 -37.93
CA ALA A 18 7.16 -25.04 -37.86
C ALA A 18 7.99 -25.14 -36.58
N GLN A 19 7.42 -25.73 -35.52
CA GLN A 19 8.13 -26.60 -34.56
C GLN A 19 7.17 -27.14 -33.49
N ARG A 20 6.42 -28.20 -33.86
CA ARG A 20 5.88 -29.18 -32.90
C ARG A 20 6.61 -30.51 -33.15
N ALA A 21 7.59 -30.82 -32.30
CA ALA A 21 8.19 -32.14 -32.17
C ALA A 21 8.34 -32.40 -30.66
N HIS A 22 7.42 -33.16 -30.08
CA HIS A 22 7.52 -34.61 -29.87
C HIS A 22 8.62 -34.99 -28.88
N TRP A 23 8.33 -34.86 -27.59
CA TRP A 23 9.07 -35.50 -26.50
C TRP A 23 8.10 -36.37 -25.70
N THR A 24 8.02 -37.64 -26.09
CA THR A 24 7.51 -38.73 -25.27
C THR A 24 8.72 -39.60 -24.90
N ASP A 25 9.39 -39.28 -23.80
CA ASP A 25 10.37 -40.17 -23.18
C ASP A 25 9.73 -40.74 -21.90
N SER A 26 9.00 -41.84 -22.07
CA SER A 26 8.44 -42.65 -21.00
C SER A 26 9.50 -43.61 -20.49
N ARG A 27 10.34 -43.16 -19.55
CA ARG A 27 11.22 -44.04 -18.77
C ARG A 27 10.63 -44.33 -17.40
N PHE A 28 10.22 -45.59 -17.26
CA PHE A 28 9.90 -46.30 -16.03
C PHE A 28 10.91 -45.97 -14.90
N ARG A 29 10.43 -45.37 -13.81
CA ARG A 29 11.14 -45.31 -12.53
C ARG A 29 10.41 -46.19 -11.53
N ILE A 30 11.01 -47.33 -11.19
CA ILE A 30 10.64 -48.13 -10.01
C ILE A 30 11.23 -47.39 -8.80
N GLY A 31 10.42 -46.54 -8.17
CA GLY A 31 10.75 -45.86 -6.93
C GLY A 31 10.35 -46.71 -5.74
N CYS A 32 11.34 -47.17 -4.97
CA CYS A 32 11.14 -47.80 -3.67
C CYS A 32 10.52 -46.77 -2.72
N GLY A 33 9.23 -46.93 -2.40
CA GLY A 33 8.48 -46.04 -1.52
C GLY A 33 8.91 -46.21 -0.07
N VAL A 34 9.92 -45.46 0.36
CA VAL A 34 10.10 -45.16 1.79
C VAL A 34 8.98 -44.19 2.15
N ALA A 35 7.96 -44.70 2.86
CA ALA A 35 6.96 -43.86 3.51
C ALA A 35 7.68 -43.04 4.58
N MET A 36 8.20 -41.88 4.15
CA MET A 36 8.71 -40.85 5.03
C MET A 36 7.49 -40.33 5.78
N GLU A 37 7.30 -40.79 7.02
CA GLU A 37 6.34 -40.21 7.94
C GLU A 37 6.61 -38.71 7.98
N GLN A 38 5.76 -37.95 7.28
CA GLN A 38 5.71 -36.51 7.39
C GLN A 38 5.33 -36.24 8.83
N THR A 39 6.34 -35.97 9.65
CA THR A 39 6.19 -35.41 10.98
C THR A 39 5.26 -34.22 10.81
N THR A 40 4.00 -34.42 11.19
CA THR A 40 2.93 -33.44 11.01
C THR A 40 3.20 -32.39 12.06
N GLN A 41 4.12 -31.48 11.73
CA GLN A 41 4.44 -30.34 12.56
C GLN A 41 3.11 -29.63 12.78
N PRO A 42 2.63 -29.52 14.03
CA PRO A 42 1.34 -28.89 14.29
C PRO A 42 1.35 -27.54 13.60
N PRO A 43 0.29 -27.17 12.85
CA PRO A 43 0.28 -25.97 12.04
C PRO A 43 0.63 -24.82 12.97
N GLN A 44 1.85 -24.29 12.83
CA GLN A 44 2.24 -23.08 13.53
C GLN A 44 1.18 -22.07 13.16
N SER A 45 0.39 -21.63 14.14
CA SER A 45 -0.67 -20.66 13.92
C SER A 45 -0.03 -19.48 13.20
N GLN A 46 -0.23 -19.38 11.88
CA GLN A 46 0.48 -18.43 11.04
C GLN A 46 0.06 -17.05 11.52
N PHE A 47 0.96 -16.41 12.27
CA PHE A 47 0.75 -15.08 12.81
C PHE A 47 0.46 -14.17 11.63
N LEU A 48 -0.79 -13.71 11.47
CA LEU A 48 -1.31 -12.97 10.30
C LEU A 48 -1.31 -13.78 8.98
N ASP A 49 -2.26 -14.71 8.80
CA ASP A 49 -2.55 -15.31 7.48
C ASP A 49 -3.13 -14.25 6.53
N VAL A 50 -2.25 -13.65 5.73
CA VAL A 50 -2.58 -12.50 4.88
C VAL A 50 -3.51 -12.89 3.75
N ALA A 51 -3.33 -14.06 3.15
CA ALA A 51 -4.21 -14.53 2.07
C ALA A 51 -5.64 -14.70 2.59
N ALA A 52 -5.82 -15.37 3.73
CA ALA A 52 -7.13 -15.52 4.35
C ALA A 52 -7.73 -14.16 4.77
N MET A 53 -6.92 -13.25 5.32
CA MET A 53 -7.40 -11.91 5.67
C MET A 53 -7.85 -11.10 4.46
N LEU A 54 -7.16 -11.18 3.32
CA LEU A 54 -7.56 -10.50 2.09
C LEU A 54 -8.93 -11.01 1.62
N GLU A 55 -9.17 -12.31 1.64
CA GLU A 55 -10.44 -12.92 1.24
C GLU A 55 -11.58 -12.64 2.24
N GLN A 56 -11.32 -12.85 3.54
CA GLN A 56 -12.33 -12.73 4.59
C GLN A 56 -12.78 -11.28 4.81
N SER A 57 -11.87 -10.32 4.60
CA SER A 57 -12.17 -8.89 4.77
C SER A 57 -13.03 -8.32 3.64
N LEU A 58 -13.22 -9.03 2.52
CA LEU A 58 -14.00 -8.54 1.38
C LEU A 58 -15.38 -8.02 1.82
N PRO A 59 -15.77 -6.81 1.37
CA PRO A 59 -17.08 -6.28 1.70
C PRO A 59 -18.13 -7.18 1.06
N ARG A 60 -18.88 -7.91 1.89
CA ARG A 60 -19.98 -8.72 1.40
C ARG A 60 -21.14 -7.76 1.09
N PRO A 61 -21.59 -7.66 -0.17
CA PRO A 61 -22.81 -6.91 -0.46
C PRO A 61 -23.91 -7.53 0.39
N ALA A 62 -24.58 -6.74 1.23
CA ALA A 62 -25.65 -7.23 2.08
C ALA A 62 -26.76 -7.77 1.15
N PRO A 63 -26.86 -9.08 0.92
CA PRO A 63 -27.67 -9.57 -0.16
C PRO A 63 -29.12 -9.62 0.32
N LEU A 64 -30.03 -9.25 -0.56
CA LEU A 64 -31.47 -9.52 -0.50
C LEU A 64 -32.32 -8.91 0.62
N ARG A 65 -31.80 -8.51 1.79
CA ARG A 65 -32.69 -7.99 2.86
C ARG A 65 -33.43 -6.73 2.47
N LEU A 66 -32.79 -5.83 1.73
CA LEU A 66 -33.43 -4.59 1.27
C LEU A 66 -34.51 -4.89 0.21
N TRP A 67 -34.24 -5.83 -0.70
CA TRP A 67 -35.22 -6.29 -1.68
C TRP A 67 -36.39 -7.04 -1.04
N GLN A 68 -36.16 -7.80 0.03
CA GLN A 68 -37.22 -8.44 0.80
C GLN A 68 -38.10 -7.41 1.50
N VAL A 69 -37.51 -6.39 2.14
CA VAL A 69 -38.27 -5.28 2.76
C VAL A 69 -39.06 -4.53 1.70
N LEU A 70 -38.46 -4.23 0.55
CA LEU A 70 -39.13 -3.57 -0.57
C LEU A 70 -40.25 -4.43 -1.16
N GLY A 71 -40.04 -5.74 -1.31
CA GLY A 71 -41.04 -6.68 -1.82
C GLY A 71 -42.23 -6.82 -0.87
N VAL A 72 -41.98 -6.95 0.44
CA VAL A 72 -43.04 -6.96 1.47
C VAL A 72 -43.80 -5.63 1.45
N PHE A 73 -43.09 -4.51 1.32
CA PHE A 73 -43.73 -3.20 1.23
C PHE A 73 -44.64 -3.08 0.00
N LEU A 74 -44.14 -3.43 -1.20
CA LEU A 74 -44.93 -3.43 -2.43
C LEU A 74 -46.16 -4.34 -2.33
N LEU A 75 -46.01 -5.52 -1.72
CA LEU A 75 -47.11 -6.46 -1.50
C LEU A 75 -48.18 -5.89 -0.56
N VAL A 76 -47.78 -5.23 0.53
CA VAL A 76 -48.70 -4.52 1.44
C VAL A 76 -49.43 -3.40 0.72
N VAL A 77 -48.71 -2.60 -0.08
CA VAL A 77 -49.31 -1.50 -0.85
C VAL A 77 -50.32 -2.04 -1.87
N MET A 78 -49.96 -3.05 -2.66
CA MET A 78 -50.86 -3.67 -3.64
C MET A 78 -52.11 -4.26 -2.98
N LEU A 79 -51.95 -4.96 -1.85
CA LEU A 79 -53.08 -5.54 -1.11
C LEU A 79 -54.01 -4.44 -0.57
N SER A 80 -53.44 -3.34 -0.07
CA SER A 80 -54.19 -2.19 0.41
C SER A 80 -54.98 -1.51 -0.71
N THR A 81 -54.36 -1.29 -1.88
CA THR A 81 -55.02 -0.71 -3.06
C THR A 81 -56.16 -1.60 -3.57
N TYR A 82 -55.94 -2.92 -3.60
CA TYR A 82 -56.95 -3.89 -4.03
C TYR A 82 -58.18 -3.90 -3.10
N LEU A 83 -57.96 -3.96 -1.79
CA LEU A 83 -59.05 -3.97 -0.79
C LEU A 83 -59.85 -2.67 -0.78
N SER A 84 -59.18 -1.53 -0.97
CA SER A 84 -59.85 -0.22 -1.01
C SER A 84 -60.85 -0.08 -2.17
N SER A 85 -60.71 -0.88 -3.23
CA SER A 85 -61.61 -0.83 -4.39
C SER A 85 -62.97 -1.52 -4.16
N ARG A 86 -63.12 -2.34 -3.10
CA ARG A 86 -64.29 -3.23 -2.91
C ARG A 86 -65.41 -2.73 -1.97
N GLY A 87 -65.27 -1.61 -1.24
CA GLY A 87 -66.39 -1.08 -0.42
C GLY A 87 -66.06 0.07 0.54
N GLY A 88 -67.03 0.97 0.78
CA GLY A 88 -66.84 2.24 1.50
C GLY A 88 -66.63 2.15 3.02
N GLN A 89 -67.25 1.19 3.73
CA GLN A 89 -67.04 1.03 5.18
C GLN A 89 -65.69 0.38 5.52
N LEU A 90 -65.10 -0.41 4.61
CA LEU A 90 -63.76 -0.97 4.79
C LEU A 90 -62.65 0.06 4.55
N ALA A 91 -62.96 1.20 3.93
CA ALA A 91 -61.94 2.21 3.60
C ALA A 91 -61.28 2.81 4.85
N ALA A 92 -62.05 3.07 5.92
CA ALA A 92 -61.53 3.69 7.14
C ALA A 92 -60.57 2.76 7.91
N THR A 93 -60.90 1.47 8.02
CA THR A 93 -60.05 0.48 8.71
C THR A 93 -58.77 0.21 7.92
N VAL A 94 -58.86 0.12 6.59
CA VAL A 94 -57.70 -0.01 5.70
C VAL A 94 -56.80 1.22 5.76
N SER A 95 -57.36 2.42 5.83
CA SER A 95 -56.59 3.66 6.02
C SER A 95 -55.82 3.68 7.34
N ALA A 96 -56.46 3.32 8.46
CA ALA A 96 -55.77 3.24 9.75
C ALA A 96 -54.65 2.18 9.75
N LEU A 97 -54.91 1.00 9.18
CA LEU A 97 -53.92 -0.08 9.11
C LEU A 97 -52.73 0.27 8.21
N SER A 98 -52.99 0.91 7.07
CA SER A 98 -51.92 1.38 6.17
C SER A 98 -51.07 2.47 6.82
N ALA A 99 -51.68 3.42 7.55
CA ALA A 99 -50.93 4.44 8.29
C ALA A 99 -50.03 3.83 9.38
N LEU A 100 -50.53 2.85 10.14
CA LEU A 100 -49.72 2.11 11.12
C LEU A 100 -48.58 1.32 10.45
N THR A 101 -48.86 0.70 9.30
CA THR A 101 -47.84 -0.06 8.55
C THR A 101 -46.75 0.86 7.99
N MET A 102 -47.13 2.02 7.46
CA MET A 102 -46.19 3.05 7.01
C MET A 102 -45.34 3.57 8.16
N MET A 103 -45.95 3.86 9.32
CA MET A 103 -45.22 4.31 10.51
C MET A 103 -44.25 3.24 11.02
N GLY A 104 -44.67 1.98 11.06
CA GLY A 104 -43.81 0.85 11.42
C GLY A 104 -42.64 0.66 10.44
N LEU A 105 -42.89 0.82 9.14
CA LEU A 105 -41.85 0.75 8.11
C LEU A 105 -40.84 1.89 8.25
N LEU A 106 -41.31 3.13 8.44
CA LEU A 106 -40.44 4.28 8.65
C LEU A 106 -39.58 4.10 9.92
N ALA A 107 -40.18 3.67 11.03
CA ALA A 107 -39.46 3.35 12.26
C ALA A 107 -38.42 2.24 12.04
N GLY A 108 -38.78 1.20 11.27
CA GLY A 108 -37.88 0.12 10.89
C GLY A 108 -36.68 0.60 10.06
N LEU A 109 -36.91 1.44 9.05
CA LEU A 109 -35.85 2.02 8.23
C LEU A 109 -34.91 2.93 9.05
N VAL A 110 -35.47 3.73 9.96
CA VAL A 110 -34.69 4.57 10.89
C VAL A 110 -33.83 3.69 11.80
N ALA A 111 -34.40 2.65 12.41
CA ALA A 111 -33.66 1.72 13.26
C ALA A 111 -32.53 1.01 12.50
N LEU A 112 -32.81 0.51 11.29
CA LEU A 112 -31.82 -0.11 10.41
C LEU A 112 -30.69 0.89 10.07
N SER A 113 -31.04 2.10 9.65
CA SER A 113 -30.06 3.17 9.37
C SER A 113 -29.18 3.47 10.59
N MET A 114 -29.78 3.64 11.77
CA MET A 114 -29.03 3.87 13.02
C MET A 114 -28.08 2.71 13.34
N THR A 115 -28.50 1.45 13.14
CA THR A 115 -27.59 0.31 13.36
C THR A 115 -26.46 0.26 12.35
N MET A 116 -26.71 0.61 11.08
CA MET A 116 -25.65 0.70 10.06
C MET A 116 -24.64 1.80 10.41
N VAL A 117 -25.12 3.00 10.76
CA VAL A 117 -24.28 4.13 11.16
C VAL A 117 -23.48 3.80 12.42
N ARG A 118 -24.10 3.21 13.44
CA ARG A 118 -23.40 2.83 14.69
C ARG A 118 -22.27 1.85 14.42
N ARG A 119 -22.51 0.87 13.55
CA ARG A 119 -21.50 -0.14 13.22
C ARG A 119 -20.38 0.42 12.32
N ALA A 120 -20.71 1.31 11.38
CA ALA A 120 -19.71 2.04 10.59
C ALA A 120 -18.85 2.95 11.47
N ARG A 121 -19.45 3.64 12.46
CA ARG A 121 -18.72 4.43 13.46
C ARG A 121 -17.80 3.54 14.31
N ALA A 122 -18.26 2.36 14.72
CA ALA A 122 -17.42 1.42 15.46
C ALA A 122 -16.19 0.96 14.66
N GLU A 123 -16.36 0.66 13.37
CA GLU A 123 -15.23 0.35 12.46
C GLU A 123 -14.26 1.54 12.33
N GLN A 124 -14.78 2.77 12.20
CA GLN A 124 -13.94 3.97 12.17
C GLN A 124 -13.15 4.17 13.47
N THR A 125 -13.79 3.96 14.63
CA THR A 125 -13.11 4.03 15.93
C THR A 125 -12.00 2.99 16.04
N GLN A 126 -12.22 1.77 15.53
CA GLN A 126 -11.16 0.75 15.48
C GLN A 126 -10.00 1.16 14.59
N LEU A 127 -10.26 1.74 13.41
CA LEU A 127 -9.21 2.24 12.51
C LEU A 127 -8.36 3.33 13.15
N VAL A 128 -8.99 4.29 13.84
CA VAL A 128 -8.29 5.35 14.56
C VAL A 128 -7.42 4.77 15.68
N ALA A 129 -7.93 3.77 16.41
CA ALA A 129 -7.14 3.08 17.43
C ALA A 129 -5.94 2.32 16.83
N ILE A 130 -6.12 1.64 15.69
CA ILE A 130 -5.02 0.98 14.96
C ILE A 130 -3.98 2.01 14.51
N GLU A 131 -4.41 3.13 13.94
CA GLU A 131 -3.54 4.22 13.51
C GLU A 131 -2.69 4.76 14.68
N GLU A 132 -3.33 4.99 15.82
CA GLU A 132 -2.65 5.46 17.03
C GLU A 132 -1.62 4.42 17.52
N LEU A 133 -1.99 3.13 17.56
CA LEU A 133 -1.05 2.06 17.95
C LEU A 133 0.15 1.98 17.00
N VAL A 134 -0.07 2.11 15.69
CA VAL A 134 1.00 2.17 14.69
C VAL A 134 1.90 3.39 14.90
N ARG A 135 1.31 4.57 15.14
CA ARG A 135 2.04 5.81 15.38
C ARG A 135 2.88 5.75 16.67
N LEU A 136 2.34 5.14 17.72
CA LEU A 136 3.03 4.88 18.99
C LEU A 136 3.98 3.68 18.93
N ARG A 137 4.14 3.05 17.76
CA ARG A 137 5.01 1.88 17.54
C ARG A 137 4.68 0.68 18.43
N ARG A 138 3.40 0.53 18.83
CA ARG A 138 2.84 -0.62 19.55
C ARG A 138 2.41 -1.72 18.58
N TRP A 139 3.43 -2.30 17.91
CA TRP A 139 3.24 -3.19 16.77
C TRP A 139 2.48 -4.49 17.08
N PRO A 140 2.73 -5.20 18.20
CA PRO A 140 1.99 -6.41 18.52
C PRO A 140 0.49 -6.15 18.74
N GLU A 141 0.15 -5.07 19.43
CA GLU A 141 -1.24 -4.70 19.68
C GLU A 141 -1.94 -4.25 18.39
N ALA A 142 -1.26 -3.48 17.55
CA ALA A 142 -1.76 -3.11 16.23
C ALA A 142 -2.04 -4.34 15.36
N ALA A 143 -1.12 -5.31 15.35
CA ALA A 143 -1.28 -6.57 14.62
C ALA A 143 -2.50 -7.38 15.10
N GLY A 144 -2.67 -7.51 16.42
CA GLY A 144 -3.82 -8.21 16.99
C GLY A 144 -5.16 -7.53 16.66
N MET A 145 -5.20 -6.20 16.69
CA MET A 145 -6.41 -5.44 16.35
C MET A 145 -6.74 -5.51 14.86
N LEU A 146 -5.72 -5.42 13.99
CA LEU A 146 -5.87 -5.62 12.54
C LEU A 146 -6.38 -7.02 12.20
N GLN A 147 -5.83 -8.07 12.83
CA GLN A 147 -6.31 -9.43 12.66
C GLN A 147 -7.78 -9.58 13.05
N GLN A 148 -8.19 -9.04 14.19
CA GLN A 148 -9.60 -9.10 14.61
C GLN A 148 -10.53 -8.36 13.65
N MET A 149 -10.08 -7.24 13.07
CA MET A 149 -10.87 -6.46 12.11
C MET A 149 -10.95 -7.16 10.75
N LEU A 150 -9.83 -7.65 10.21
CA LEU A 150 -9.73 -8.20 8.84
C LEU A 150 -10.19 -9.66 8.71
N THR A 151 -10.31 -10.40 9.81
CA THR A 151 -10.94 -11.74 9.81
C THR A 151 -12.46 -11.69 9.67
N ARG A 152 -13.05 -10.49 9.65
CA ARG A 152 -14.48 -10.27 9.46
C ARG A 152 -14.71 -9.45 8.19
N PRO A 153 -15.83 -9.66 7.46
CA PRO A 153 -16.19 -8.82 6.34
C PRO A 153 -16.30 -7.36 6.78
N THR A 154 -15.48 -6.51 6.17
CA THR A 154 -15.55 -5.06 6.39
C THR A 154 -16.80 -4.48 5.73
N ARG A 155 -17.39 -3.41 6.29
CA ARG A 155 -18.60 -2.83 5.67
C ARG A 155 -18.27 -1.89 4.54
N THR A 156 -17.23 -1.08 4.72
CA THR A 156 -16.86 -0.04 3.78
C THR A 156 -15.57 -0.43 3.06
N PRO A 157 -15.51 -0.28 1.72
CA PRO A 157 -14.29 -0.55 0.97
C PRO A 157 -13.14 0.37 1.41
N GLN A 158 -13.45 1.61 1.78
CA GLN A 158 -12.47 2.57 2.29
C GLN A 158 -11.87 2.13 3.63
N GLY A 159 -12.70 1.70 4.60
CA GLY A 159 -12.20 1.23 5.89
C GLY A 159 -11.31 -0.01 5.75
N ARG A 160 -11.66 -0.90 4.83
CA ARG A 160 -10.81 -2.04 4.45
C ARG A 160 -9.47 -1.60 3.87
N ALA A 161 -9.49 -0.68 2.90
CA ALA A 161 -8.27 -0.19 2.27
C ALA A 161 -7.33 0.42 3.31
N GLN A 162 -7.85 1.24 4.23
CA GLN A 162 -7.07 1.84 5.31
C GLN A 162 -6.49 0.78 6.27
N ALA A 163 -7.30 -0.22 6.68
CA ALA A 163 -6.80 -1.34 7.50
C ALA A 163 -5.68 -2.11 6.79
N LEU A 164 -5.83 -2.39 5.50
CA LEU A 164 -4.81 -3.07 4.70
C LEU A 164 -3.54 -2.23 4.54
N ILE A 165 -3.65 -0.91 4.40
CA ILE A 165 -2.47 -0.01 4.41
C ILE A 165 -1.72 -0.14 5.74
N PHE A 166 -2.42 -0.10 6.88
CA PHE A 166 -1.76 -0.31 8.19
C PHE A 166 -1.17 -1.72 8.33
N LEU A 167 -1.83 -2.74 7.78
CA LEU A 167 -1.30 -4.10 7.74
C LEU A 167 0.04 -4.16 6.98
N THR A 168 0.20 -3.44 5.87
CA THR A 168 1.50 -3.41 5.16
C THR A 168 2.64 -2.89 6.04
N ALA A 169 2.38 -1.86 6.86
CA ALA A 169 3.37 -1.30 7.77
C ALA A 169 3.73 -2.28 8.91
N VAL A 170 2.74 -2.98 9.45
CA VAL A 170 2.94 -4.03 10.45
C VAL A 170 3.75 -5.20 9.88
N LEU A 171 3.39 -5.70 8.69
CA LEU A 171 4.13 -6.77 8.01
C LEU A 171 5.59 -6.39 7.75
N ALA A 172 5.82 -5.17 7.28
CA ALA A 172 7.17 -4.63 7.09
C ALA A 172 7.97 -4.50 8.40
N ARG A 173 7.32 -4.29 9.54
CA ARG A 173 7.98 -4.29 10.85
C ARG A 173 8.48 -5.67 11.25
N TYR A 174 7.72 -6.72 10.92
CA TYR A 174 8.05 -8.11 11.23
C TYR A 174 8.88 -8.80 10.13
N ASN A 175 9.47 -8.03 9.21
CA ASN A 175 10.24 -8.53 8.07
C ASN A 175 9.49 -9.56 7.20
N ARG A 176 8.16 -9.43 7.10
CA ARG A 176 7.33 -10.21 6.19
C ARG A 176 7.07 -9.40 4.91
N PHE A 177 8.13 -9.08 4.17
CA PHE A 177 7.98 -8.15 3.05
C PHE A 177 7.28 -8.79 1.86
N GLU A 178 7.43 -10.11 1.65
CA GLU A 178 6.64 -10.84 0.64
C GLU A 178 5.13 -10.66 0.81
N ASP A 179 4.65 -10.84 2.05
CA ASP A 179 3.25 -10.61 2.37
C ASP A 179 2.85 -9.13 2.21
N ALA A 180 3.74 -8.22 2.59
CA ALA A 180 3.51 -6.79 2.39
C ALA A 180 3.37 -6.43 0.91
N ILE A 181 4.23 -7.01 0.04
CA ILE A 181 4.17 -6.86 -1.42
C ILE A 181 2.84 -7.40 -1.95
N ALA A 182 2.38 -8.56 -1.47
CA ALA A 182 1.09 -9.13 -1.85
C ALA A 182 -0.08 -8.19 -1.52
N VAL A 183 -0.13 -7.64 -0.30
CA VAL A 183 -1.17 -6.67 0.11
C VAL A 183 -1.10 -5.38 -0.71
N GLN A 184 0.11 -4.87 -0.97
CA GLN A 184 0.30 -3.65 -1.77
C GLN A 184 -0.13 -3.85 -3.22
N ASN A 185 0.22 -5.00 -3.82
CA ASN A 185 -0.25 -5.37 -5.17
C ASN A 185 -1.76 -5.46 -5.22
N TYR A 186 -2.37 -6.11 -4.23
CA TYR A 186 -3.83 -6.19 -4.11
C TYR A 186 -4.46 -4.79 -4.06
N LEU A 187 -3.99 -3.93 -3.17
CA LEU A 187 -4.49 -2.55 -3.02
C LEU A 187 -4.37 -1.75 -4.32
N LEU A 188 -3.22 -1.82 -4.99
CA LEU A 188 -2.97 -1.11 -6.25
C LEU A 188 -3.80 -1.63 -7.43
N GLN A 189 -4.26 -2.88 -7.39
CA GLN A 189 -5.04 -3.50 -8.47
C GLN A 189 -6.55 -3.36 -8.27
N THR A 190 -7.04 -3.49 -7.04
CA THR A 190 -8.49 -3.61 -6.78
C THR A 190 -9.13 -2.36 -6.19
N THR A 191 -8.33 -1.45 -5.64
CA THR A 191 -8.86 -0.32 -4.86
C THR A 191 -8.60 0.99 -5.60
N PRO A 192 -9.62 1.82 -5.84
CA PRO A 192 -9.41 3.18 -6.31
C PRO A 192 -8.77 3.99 -5.18
N LEU A 193 -7.50 4.35 -5.37
CA LEU A 193 -6.72 5.14 -4.42
C LEU A 193 -6.47 6.53 -5.01
N ASP A 194 -6.35 7.54 -4.15
CA ASP A 194 -5.86 8.84 -4.59
C ASP A 194 -4.39 8.73 -5.08
N GLY A 195 -3.97 9.66 -5.93
CA GLY A 195 -2.65 9.62 -6.57
C GLY A 195 -1.48 9.61 -5.57
N GLY A 196 -1.63 10.31 -4.44
CA GLY A 196 -0.61 10.39 -3.40
C GLY A 196 -0.45 9.07 -2.65
N THR A 197 -1.56 8.50 -2.18
CA THR A 197 -1.58 7.19 -1.50
C THR A 197 -1.09 6.09 -2.43
N ALA A 198 -1.52 6.09 -3.69
CA ALA A 198 -1.05 5.12 -4.69
C ALA A 198 0.46 5.24 -4.92
N HIS A 199 0.99 6.46 -5.03
CA HIS A 199 2.44 6.69 -5.16
C HIS A 199 3.20 6.19 -3.92
N GLY A 200 2.72 6.52 -2.71
CA GLY A 200 3.28 6.04 -1.46
C GLY A 200 3.33 4.50 -1.36
N LEU A 201 2.26 3.82 -1.75
CA LEU A 201 2.22 2.35 -1.79
C LEU A 201 3.19 1.76 -2.81
N ARG A 202 3.36 2.38 -3.98
CA ARG A 202 4.36 1.94 -4.97
C ARG A 202 5.78 2.10 -4.44
N LEU A 203 6.09 3.22 -3.77
CA LEU A 203 7.39 3.42 -3.09
C LEU A 203 7.62 2.35 -2.01
N ALA A 204 6.63 2.11 -1.14
CA ALA A 204 6.72 1.09 -0.10
C ALA A 204 6.90 -0.32 -0.68
N ARG A 205 6.25 -0.62 -1.80
CA ARG A 205 6.40 -1.89 -2.52
C ARG A 205 7.79 -2.08 -3.10
N VAL A 206 8.35 -1.06 -3.73
CA VAL A 206 9.72 -1.13 -4.24
C VAL A 206 10.72 -1.31 -3.11
N MET A 207 10.54 -0.60 -2.00
CA MET A 207 11.35 -0.81 -0.80
C MET A 207 11.25 -2.25 -0.30
N ALA A 208 10.05 -2.81 -0.21
CA ALA A 208 9.85 -4.21 0.18
C ALA A 208 10.54 -5.20 -0.78
N MET A 209 10.43 -4.98 -2.10
CA MET A 209 11.11 -5.78 -3.13
C MET A 209 12.64 -5.73 -3.00
N LEU A 210 13.20 -4.54 -2.75
CA LEU A 210 14.64 -4.41 -2.49
C LEU A 210 15.06 -5.17 -1.25
N ARG A 211 14.21 -5.30 -0.23
CA ARG A 211 14.55 -6.02 1.01
C ARG A 211 14.52 -7.55 0.88
N GLU A 212 13.69 -8.07 -0.01
CA GLU A 212 13.60 -9.52 -0.33
C GLU A 212 14.51 -9.92 -1.50
N ASP A 213 15.47 -9.06 -1.89
CA ASP A 213 16.39 -9.31 -3.01
C ASP A 213 15.70 -9.53 -4.37
N HIS A 214 14.48 -9.01 -4.55
CA HIS A 214 13.76 -8.99 -5.83
C HIS A 214 14.31 -7.88 -6.74
N LEU A 215 15.62 -7.85 -6.95
CA LEU A 215 16.34 -6.72 -7.55
C LEU A 215 15.86 -6.39 -8.98
N PHE A 216 15.57 -7.41 -9.78
CA PHE A 216 15.08 -7.22 -11.15
C PHE A 216 13.68 -6.59 -11.20
N ASP A 217 12.75 -7.10 -10.38
CA ASP A 217 11.40 -6.55 -10.31
C ASP A 217 11.38 -5.16 -9.67
N ALA A 218 12.25 -4.94 -8.67
CA ALA A 218 12.46 -3.63 -8.07
C ALA A 218 12.94 -2.60 -9.10
N ASP A 219 13.93 -2.93 -9.94
CA ASP A 219 14.43 -2.00 -10.96
C ASP A 219 13.35 -1.65 -11.99
N ARG A 220 12.57 -2.63 -12.44
CA ARG A 220 11.42 -2.38 -13.32
C ARG A 220 10.41 -1.44 -12.68
N ALA A 221 10.11 -1.65 -11.40
CA ALA A 221 9.16 -0.81 -10.66
C ALA A 221 9.71 0.60 -10.38
N ILE A 222 11.02 0.76 -10.14
CA ILE A 222 11.71 2.07 -10.05
C ILE A 222 11.59 2.83 -11.36
N ASN A 223 11.87 2.17 -12.48
CA ASN A 223 11.76 2.79 -13.80
C ASN A 223 10.33 3.24 -14.12
N GLU A 224 9.32 2.47 -13.71
CA GLU A 224 7.92 2.89 -13.81
C GLU A 224 7.60 4.08 -12.89
N LEU A 225 8.11 4.09 -11.66
CA LEU A 225 7.97 5.23 -10.74
C LEU A 225 8.59 6.52 -11.31
N ARG A 226 9.80 6.45 -11.87
CA ARG A 226 10.45 7.58 -12.56
C ARG A 226 9.54 8.15 -13.64
N ARG A 227 9.00 7.30 -14.52
CA ARG A 227 8.07 7.71 -15.58
C ARG A 227 6.81 8.38 -15.03
N GLN A 228 6.28 7.87 -13.92
CA GLN A 228 5.10 8.45 -13.28
C GLN A 228 5.39 9.82 -12.66
N VAL A 229 6.51 9.97 -11.95
CA VAL A 229 6.95 11.25 -11.37
C VAL A 229 7.18 12.28 -12.46
N THR A 230 7.87 11.93 -13.55
CA THR A 230 8.08 12.84 -14.69
C THR A 230 6.76 13.26 -15.33
N ARG A 231 5.82 12.33 -15.54
CA ARG A 231 4.48 12.66 -16.09
C ARG A 231 3.69 13.57 -15.14
N ALA A 232 3.74 13.29 -13.83
CA ALA A 232 3.04 14.08 -12.83
C ALA A 232 3.63 15.50 -12.70
N GLY A 233 4.95 15.63 -12.79
CA GLY A 233 5.65 16.92 -12.83
C GLY A 233 5.20 17.75 -14.03
N ARG A 234 5.28 17.19 -15.25
CA ARG A 234 4.82 17.88 -16.47
C ARG A 234 3.36 18.30 -16.39
N ALA A 235 2.46 17.41 -15.95
CA ALA A 235 1.05 17.75 -15.82
C ALA A 235 0.81 18.88 -14.80
N ARG A 236 1.60 18.94 -13.72
CA ARG A 236 1.55 20.03 -12.74
C ARG A 236 2.05 21.34 -13.33
N ASP A 237 3.15 21.30 -14.08
CA ASP A 237 3.75 22.48 -14.72
C ASP A 237 2.83 23.05 -15.81
N GLU A 238 2.23 22.18 -16.62
CA GLU A 238 1.22 22.52 -17.63
C GLU A 238 -0.01 23.19 -16.97
N ALA A 239 -0.56 22.59 -15.91
CA ALA A 239 -1.69 23.18 -15.18
C ALA A 239 -1.35 24.52 -14.53
N ALA A 240 -0.12 24.67 -14.01
CA ALA A 240 0.36 25.94 -13.45
C ALA A 240 0.51 27.02 -14.53
N ALA A 241 1.03 26.65 -15.71
CA ALA A 241 1.18 27.55 -16.84
C ALA A 241 -0.18 28.01 -17.40
N GLU A 242 -1.15 27.09 -17.51
CA GLU A 242 -2.52 27.40 -17.91
C GLU A 242 -3.19 28.40 -16.96
N LEU A 243 -3.04 28.20 -15.64
CA LEU A 243 -3.55 29.13 -14.62
C LEU A 243 -2.86 30.50 -14.66
N ALA A 244 -1.58 30.54 -15.03
CA ALA A 244 -0.82 31.78 -15.16
C ALA A 244 -1.06 32.50 -16.51
N GLY A 245 -1.73 31.86 -17.48
CA GLY A 245 -1.84 32.38 -18.85
C GLY A 245 -0.49 32.47 -19.57
N THR A 246 0.49 31.68 -19.15
CA THR A 246 1.83 31.62 -19.75
C THR A 246 1.99 30.34 -20.56
N GLU A 247 2.83 30.35 -21.59
CA GLU A 247 3.19 29.10 -22.26
C GLU A 247 3.91 28.16 -21.28
N PRO A 248 3.65 26.83 -21.32
CA PRO A 248 4.37 25.86 -20.51
C PRO A 248 5.87 25.99 -20.78
N GLN A 249 6.61 26.46 -19.79
CA GLN A 249 8.07 26.45 -19.87
C GLN A 249 8.54 24.99 -19.82
N GLU A 250 9.51 24.64 -20.67
CA GLU A 250 10.16 23.34 -20.59
C GLU A 250 10.75 23.19 -19.17
N PRO A 251 10.45 22.10 -18.45
CA PRO A 251 10.88 21.94 -17.07
C PRO A 251 12.39 22.08 -16.98
N GLN A 252 12.85 23.18 -16.37
CA GLN A 252 14.26 23.56 -16.32
C GLN A 252 15.09 22.57 -15.50
N ASP A 253 14.44 21.75 -14.68
CA ASP A 253 15.11 20.67 -13.97
C ASP A 253 14.28 19.36 -14.02
N PRO A 254 14.59 18.46 -14.97
CA PRO A 254 14.02 17.11 -15.01
C PRO A 254 14.28 16.29 -13.74
N GLN A 255 15.15 16.78 -12.83
CA GLN A 255 15.67 16.03 -11.69
C GLN A 255 15.01 16.39 -10.35
N SER A 256 13.82 17.03 -10.34
CA SER A 256 13.00 17.09 -9.11
C SER A 256 12.41 15.71 -8.75
N LEU A 257 13.28 14.73 -8.56
CA LEU A 257 12.95 13.41 -8.05
C LEU A 257 12.24 13.59 -6.72
N SER A 258 11.15 12.84 -6.51
CA SER A 258 10.56 12.77 -5.18
C SER A 258 11.61 12.23 -4.21
N ALA A 259 11.70 12.80 -3.02
CA ALA A 259 12.71 12.40 -2.03
C ALA A 259 12.61 10.90 -1.68
N GLY A 260 11.40 10.34 -1.73
CA GLY A 260 11.18 8.90 -1.56
C GLY A 260 11.78 8.06 -2.69
N LEU A 261 11.69 8.52 -3.94
CA LEU A 261 12.32 7.85 -5.08
C LEU A 261 13.84 7.93 -5.02
N ALA A 262 14.39 9.11 -4.70
CA ALA A 262 15.83 9.28 -4.50
C ALA A 262 16.38 8.35 -3.41
N LEU A 263 15.69 8.23 -2.27
CA LEU A 263 16.07 7.30 -1.21
C LEU A 263 16.09 5.83 -1.66
N ILE A 264 15.09 5.42 -2.45
CA ILE A 264 15.02 4.07 -3.02
C ILE A 264 16.19 3.80 -3.97
N GLU A 265 16.53 4.76 -4.82
CA GLU A 265 17.63 4.63 -5.78
C GLU A 265 18.98 4.55 -5.07
N ILE A 266 19.22 5.41 -4.06
CA ILE A 266 20.40 5.31 -3.19
C ILE A 266 20.46 3.92 -2.55
N TYR A 267 19.33 3.39 -2.06
CA TYR A 267 19.31 2.06 -1.46
C TYR A 267 19.64 0.96 -2.48
N ARG A 268 19.03 0.99 -3.66
CA ARG A 268 19.33 0.08 -4.76
C ARG A 268 20.83 0.09 -5.09
N ASP A 269 21.43 1.26 -5.22
CA ASP A 269 22.82 1.42 -5.65
C ASP A 269 23.79 0.88 -4.60
N VAL A 270 23.56 1.16 -3.31
CA VAL A 270 24.31 0.53 -2.20
C VAL A 270 24.17 -1.00 -2.24
N LYS A 271 22.95 -1.49 -2.42
CA LYS A 271 22.65 -2.92 -2.40
C LYS A 271 23.25 -3.69 -3.58
N THR A 272 23.39 -3.03 -4.73
CA THR A 272 23.92 -3.63 -5.97
C THR A 272 25.41 -3.42 -6.17
N GLY A 273 26.10 -2.75 -5.23
CA GLY A 273 27.55 -2.54 -5.33
C GLY A 273 27.97 -1.31 -6.15
N HIS A 274 27.10 -0.31 -6.27
CA HIS A 274 27.32 0.94 -6.99
C HIS A 274 27.42 2.13 -6.00
N PRO A 275 28.43 2.16 -5.11
CA PRO A 275 28.50 3.17 -4.05
C PRO A 275 28.80 4.58 -4.56
N ALA A 276 29.49 4.72 -5.70
CA ALA A 276 29.82 6.03 -6.26
C ALA A 276 28.56 6.77 -6.74
N GLU A 277 27.69 6.05 -7.44
CA GLU A 277 26.40 6.51 -7.93
C GLU A 277 25.47 6.89 -6.78
N ALA A 278 25.45 6.09 -5.71
CA ALA A 278 24.68 6.40 -4.51
C ALA A 278 25.12 7.71 -3.85
N ILE A 279 26.44 7.96 -3.76
CA ILE A 279 27.01 9.19 -3.20
C ILE A 279 26.68 10.39 -4.09
N GLU A 280 26.84 10.26 -5.41
CA GLU A 280 26.54 11.31 -6.37
C GLU A 280 25.06 11.73 -6.30
N LEU A 281 24.16 10.75 -6.39
CA LEU A 281 22.71 10.97 -6.32
C LEU A 281 22.31 11.62 -4.99
N PHE A 282 22.90 11.18 -3.88
CA PHE A 282 22.67 11.79 -2.59
C PHE A 282 23.07 13.27 -2.56
N ASN A 283 24.24 13.62 -3.08
CA ASN A 283 24.70 15.01 -3.10
C ASN A 283 23.79 15.89 -3.96
N GLN A 284 23.32 15.38 -5.10
CA GLN A 284 22.37 16.07 -5.97
C GLN A 284 21.01 16.29 -5.29
N THR A 285 20.54 15.31 -4.53
CA THR A 285 19.17 15.30 -3.97
C THR A 285 19.07 15.69 -2.50
N LEU A 286 20.19 16.00 -1.81
CA LEU A 286 20.22 16.25 -0.37
C LEU A 286 19.30 17.40 0.07
N ALA A 287 19.20 18.47 -0.72
CA ALA A 287 18.31 19.59 -0.42
C ALA A 287 16.84 19.12 -0.39
N THR A 288 16.39 18.45 -1.45
CA THR A 288 15.04 17.87 -1.58
C THR A 288 14.76 16.82 -0.50
N LEU A 289 15.72 15.96 -0.20
CA LEU A 289 15.62 14.96 0.87
C LEU A 289 15.37 15.61 2.23
N ARG A 290 16.11 16.69 2.56
CA ARG A 290 15.93 17.42 3.82
C ARG A 290 14.55 18.08 3.91
N GLU A 291 14.12 18.72 2.83
CA GLU A 291 12.83 19.41 2.76
C GLU A 291 11.65 18.43 2.93
N GLN A 292 11.66 17.32 2.19
CA GLN A 292 10.49 16.43 2.11
C GLN A 292 10.48 15.33 3.17
N LEU A 293 11.63 14.84 3.64
CA LEU A 293 11.70 13.72 4.58
C LEU A 293 11.90 14.16 6.04
N GLY A 294 12.36 15.39 6.29
CA GLY A 294 12.68 15.88 7.62
C GLY A 294 13.67 14.93 8.33
N HIS A 295 13.30 14.44 9.52
CA HIS A 295 14.15 13.50 10.29
C HIS A 295 14.45 12.19 9.55
N ARG A 296 13.62 11.78 8.58
CA ARG A 296 13.85 10.56 7.79
C ARG A 296 15.02 10.68 6.81
N VAL A 297 15.60 11.87 6.62
CA VAL A 297 16.89 12.00 5.90
C VAL A 297 18.02 11.20 6.56
N ALA A 298 17.86 10.81 7.84
CA ALA A 298 18.72 9.85 8.52
C ALA A 298 18.92 8.55 7.73
N ASP A 299 17.85 8.07 7.09
CA ASP A 299 17.86 6.84 6.28
C ASP A 299 18.86 6.98 5.10
N ALA A 300 18.85 8.14 4.42
CA ALA A 300 19.79 8.44 3.33
C ALA A 300 21.23 8.60 3.82
N TRP A 301 21.45 9.31 4.93
CA TRP A 301 22.79 9.45 5.53
C TRP A 301 23.40 8.10 5.91
N ALA A 302 22.60 7.17 6.44
CA ALA A 302 23.10 5.84 6.80
C ALA A 302 23.50 5.01 5.56
N LEU A 303 22.71 5.08 4.49
CA LEU A 303 23.05 4.41 3.23
C LEU A 303 24.31 4.98 2.58
N VAL A 304 24.48 6.30 2.62
CA VAL A 304 25.67 6.96 2.07
C VAL A 304 26.90 6.73 2.93
N ALA A 305 26.76 6.63 4.26
CA ALA A 305 27.82 6.17 5.14
C ALA A 305 28.31 4.77 4.71
N ARG A 306 27.37 3.87 4.40
CA ARG A 306 27.71 2.54 3.86
C ARG A 306 28.42 2.63 2.50
N ALA A 307 27.96 3.50 1.61
CA ALA A 307 28.63 3.72 0.33
C ALA A 307 30.07 4.23 0.49
N TYR A 308 30.32 5.17 1.40
CA TYR A 308 31.67 5.64 1.70
C TYR A 308 32.58 4.54 2.26
N ASP A 309 32.05 3.72 3.18
CA ASP A 309 32.77 2.58 3.76
C ASP A 309 33.14 1.54 2.68
N MET A 310 32.24 1.25 1.73
CA MET A 310 32.52 0.36 0.59
C MET A 310 33.65 0.86 -0.32
N LEU A 311 33.91 2.16 -0.33
CA LEU A 311 35.01 2.80 -1.08
C LEU A 311 36.27 3.02 -0.24
N GLY A 312 36.30 2.59 1.02
CA GLY A 312 37.42 2.81 1.95
C GLY A 312 37.59 4.27 2.40
N ARG A 313 36.54 5.09 2.27
CA ARG A 313 36.53 6.51 2.67
C ARG A 313 36.08 6.66 4.13
N ASP A 314 36.94 6.20 5.04
CA ASP A 314 36.59 5.98 6.44
C ASP A 314 36.15 7.23 7.19
N ALA A 315 36.79 8.38 6.93
CA ALA A 315 36.46 9.63 7.59
C ALA A 315 35.08 10.14 7.19
N GLU A 316 34.76 10.09 5.89
CA GLU A 316 33.45 10.48 5.37
C GLU A 316 32.34 9.52 5.79
N ALA A 317 32.64 8.21 5.84
CA ALA A 317 31.73 7.20 6.35
C ALA A 317 31.37 7.46 7.82
N ALA A 318 32.37 7.69 8.67
CA ALA A 318 32.16 8.02 10.08
C ALA A 318 31.30 9.29 10.25
N ALA A 319 31.62 10.36 9.53
CA ALA A 319 30.89 11.62 9.61
C ALA A 319 29.43 11.50 9.09
N ALA A 320 29.20 10.69 8.06
CA ALA A 320 27.84 10.41 7.56
C ALA A 320 27.04 9.55 8.54
N TYR A 321 27.66 8.54 9.16
CA TYR A 321 27.02 7.69 10.16
C TYR A 321 26.66 8.45 11.44
N GLU A 322 27.54 9.35 11.88
CA GLU A 322 27.26 10.27 12.99
C GLU A 322 26.00 11.13 12.69
N LYS A 323 25.92 11.73 11.50
CA LYS A 323 24.72 12.50 11.08
C LYS A 323 23.46 11.65 11.06
N ALA A 324 23.54 10.42 10.58
CA ALA A 324 22.40 9.50 10.57
C ALA A 324 21.94 9.21 12.00
N THR A 325 22.88 8.93 12.90
CA THR A 325 22.60 8.53 14.28
C THR A 325 22.19 9.71 15.19
N LEU A 326 22.58 10.94 14.85
CA LEU A 326 22.05 12.16 15.45
C LEU A 326 20.54 12.32 15.21
N LEU A 327 20.07 11.90 14.03
CA LEU A 327 18.69 12.07 13.62
C LEU A 327 17.80 10.88 13.97
N GLN A 328 18.36 9.67 14.04
CA GLN A 328 17.60 8.45 14.30
C GLN A 328 18.45 7.40 15.02
N PRO A 329 17.88 6.63 15.98
CA PRO A 329 18.62 5.57 16.66
C PRO A 329 19.21 4.53 15.70
N ALA A 330 20.48 4.16 15.91
CA ALA A 330 21.22 3.18 15.11
C ALA A 330 20.44 1.86 14.92
N VAL A 331 19.83 1.36 16.00
CA VAL A 331 19.01 0.14 15.96
C VAL A 331 17.88 0.19 14.93
N GLU A 332 17.25 1.35 14.72
CA GLU A 332 16.19 1.50 13.73
C GLU A 332 16.76 1.63 12.30
N LEU A 333 17.95 2.22 12.13
CA LEU A 333 18.63 2.27 10.84
C LEU A 333 19.03 0.86 10.39
N HIS A 334 19.70 0.09 11.26
CA HIS A 334 20.12 -1.29 10.96
C HIS A 334 18.93 -2.21 10.71
N ARG A 335 17.85 -2.05 11.48
CA ARG A 335 16.62 -2.81 11.24
C ARG A 335 15.96 -2.47 9.91
N ARG A 336 16.07 -1.24 9.39
CA ARG A 336 15.51 -0.85 8.07
C ARG A 336 16.44 -1.18 6.90
N TYR A 337 17.74 -1.10 7.13
CA TYR A 337 18.79 -1.26 6.14
C TYR A 337 19.86 -2.20 6.69
N PRO A 338 19.69 -3.51 6.56
CA PRO A 338 20.64 -4.50 7.09
C PRO A 338 22.07 -4.28 6.62
N GLU A 339 22.25 -3.70 5.44
CA GLU A 339 23.53 -3.33 4.82
C GLU A 339 24.32 -2.31 5.65
N THR A 340 23.65 -1.58 6.56
CA THR A 340 24.28 -0.61 7.47
C THR A 340 24.77 -1.23 8.77
N THR A 341 24.48 -2.51 9.05
CA THR A 341 24.81 -3.16 10.32
C THR A 341 26.32 -3.18 10.58
N THR A 342 27.13 -3.39 9.54
CA THR A 342 28.59 -3.41 9.62
C THR A 342 29.18 -2.07 10.05
N LEU A 343 28.44 -0.96 9.87
CA LEU A 343 28.90 0.36 10.31
C LEU A 343 29.00 0.46 11.84
N ALA A 344 28.12 -0.24 12.58
CA ALA A 344 28.12 -0.22 14.04
C ALA A 344 29.35 -0.88 14.65
N GLU A 345 30.01 -1.77 13.91
CA GLU A 345 31.23 -2.45 14.35
C GLU A 345 32.46 -1.54 14.22
N LYS A 346 32.41 -0.55 13.31
CA LYS A 346 33.56 0.26 12.90
C LYS A 346 33.48 1.71 13.36
N TYR A 347 32.28 2.29 13.44
CA TYR A 347 32.07 3.70 13.71
C TYR A 347 31.22 3.90 14.97
N LEU A 348 31.57 4.92 15.76
CA LEU A 348 30.81 5.30 16.94
C LEU A 348 29.52 6.02 16.52
N ALA A 349 28.39 5.57 17.05
CA ALA A 349 27.13 6.30 16.91
C ALA A 349 27.19 7.63 17.68
N ALA A 350 26.49 8.63 17.18
CA ALA A 350 26.37 9.90 17.85
C ALA A 350 25.77 9.72 19.25
N THR A 351 26.38 10.36 20.25
CA THR A 351 25.82 10.37 21.60
C THR A 351 24.57 11.21 21.58
N ALA A 352 23.41 10.62 21.90
CA ALA A 352 22.19 11.38 22.06
C ALA A 352 22.44 12.50 23.09
N PRO A 353 22.05 13.76 22.82
CA PRO A 353 22.17 14.81 23.82
C PRO A 353 21.50 14.31 25.09
N GLY A 354 22.28 14.20 26.17
CA GLY A 354 21.77 13.70 27.44
C GLY A 354 20.55 14.53 27.87
N PRO A 355 19.65 13.96 28.70
CA PRO A 355 18.55 14.74 29.24
C PRO A 355 19.13 16.03 29.82
N PRO A 356 18.52 17.20 29.55
CA PRO A 356 19.03 18.46 30.09
C PRO A 356 19.21 18.25 31.58
N GLN A 357 20.46 18.30 32.05
CA GLN A 357 20.75 18.16 33.47
C GLN A 357 19.96 19.26 34.13
N GLY A 358 18.89 18.89 34.85
CA GLY A 358 17.97 19.85 35.43
C GLY A 358 18.78 20.82 36.25
N GLY A 359 18.96 22.04 35.73
CA GLY A 359 19.64 23.10 36.46
C GLY A 359 18.89 23.23 37.78
N ALA A 360 19.59 22.95 38.88
CA ALA A 360 19.05 23.18 40.21
C ALA A 360 18.67 24.66 40.28
N ALA A 361 17.36 24.91 40.24
CA ALA A 361 16.78 26.24 40.42
C ALA A 361 16.70 26.57 41.90
#